data_AF-A0ABD5D224-F1
#
_entry.id   AF-A0ABD5D224-F1
#
_cell.length_a   1.000
_cell.length_b   1.000
_cell.length_c   1.000
_cell.angle_alpha   90.00
_cell.angle_beta   90.00
_cell.angle_gamma   90.00
#
_symmetry.space_group_name_H-M   'P 1'
#
loop_
_entity.id
_entity.type
_entity.pdbx_description
1 polymer ?
#
loop_
_entity_poly.entity_id
_entity_poly.type
_entity_poly.pdbx_seq_one_letter_code
_entity_poly.pdbx_strand_id
1 'polypeptide(L)' 'MINEEVERRVAGYYMGLKMSENQFIELEGALLDAIWQSDEQISDDELVKIGVKLINRFLEEDEEEA' A
#
# COMPACT_ATOMS: atom_id res chain seq x y z
N MET A 1 22.18 1.62 0.06
CA MET A 1 20.86 1.93 -0.51
C MET A 1 20.72 1.16 -1.81
N ILE A 2 19.59 0.49 -1.99
CA ILE A 2 19.25 -0.20 -3.24
C ILE A 2 18.74 0.87 -4.22
N ASN A 3 18.81 0.61 -5.52
CA ASN A 3 18.30 1.53 -6.54
C ASN A 3 16.76 1.63 -6.43
N GLU A 4 16.19 2.84 -6.47
CA GLU A 4 14.74 3.08 -6.38
C GLU A 4 13.92 2.30 -7.42
N GLU A 5 14.46 2.06 -8.61
CA GLU A 5 13.83 1.22 -9.62
C GLU A 5 13.75 -0.24 -9.19
N VAL A 6 14.80 -0.73 -8.53
CA VAL A 6 14.82 -2.09 -7.97
C VAL A 6 13.81 -2.20 -6.84
N GLU A 7 13.73 -1.20 -5.97
CA GLU A 7 12.74 -1.13 -4.88
C GLU A 7 11.30 -1.13 -5.42
N ARG A 8 11.02 -0.27 -6.42
CA ARG A 8 9.69 -0.24 -7.08
C ARG A 8 9.32 -1.57 -7.72
N ARG A 9 10.25 -2.27 -8.36
CA ARG A 9 9.98 -3.58 -8.98
C ARG A 9 9.74 -4.68 -7.96
N VAL A 10 10.46 -4.66 -6.84
CA VAL A 10 10.26 -5.59 -5.73
C VAL A 10 8.90 -5.34 -5.07
N ALA A 11 8.57 -4.08 -4.77
CA ALA A 11 7.28 -3.70 -4.22
C ALA A 11 6.13 -4.07 -5.17
N GLY A 12 6.26 -3.76 -6.46
CA GLY A 12 5.27 -4.13 -7.47
C GLY A 12 5.07 -5.64 -7.61
N TYR A 13 6.15 -6.43 -7.52
CA TYR A 13 6.05 -7.89 -7.54
C TYR A 13 5.34 -8.43 -6.30
N TYR A 14 5.64 -7.91 -5.12
CA TYR A 14 4.95 -8.27 -3.88
C TYR A 14 3.45 -7.95 -3.96
N MET A 15 3.11 -6.73 -4.36
CA MET A 15 1.72 -6.30 -4.55
C MET A 15 0.99 -7.17 -5.57
N GLY A 16 1.65 -7.55 -6.66
CA GLY A 16 1.02 -8.37 -7.71
C GLY A 16 0.86 -9.86 -7.38
N LEU A 17 1.54 -10.41 -6.37
CA LEU A 17 1.53 -11.85 -6.07
C LEU A 17 1.05 -12.23 -4.68
N LYS A 18 1.22 -11.35 -3.70
CA LYS A 18 0.89 -11.63 -2.30
C LYS A 18 -0.37 -10.91 -1.86
N MET A 19 -0.62 -9.72 -2.39
CA MET A 19 -1.83 -8.98 -2.09
C MET A 19 -3.01 -9.64 -2.83
N SER A 20 -4.06 -10.00 -2.09
CA SER A 20 -5.31 -10.41 -2.72
C SER A 20 -5.94 -9.24 -3.48
N GLU A 21 -6.81 -9.55 -4.44
CA GLU A 21 -7.53 -8.52 -5.19
C GLU A 21 -8.35 -7.59 -4.26
N ASN A 22 -8.93 -8.15 -3.19
CA ASN A 22 -9.66 -7.36 -2.19
C ASN A 22 -8.74 -6.41 -1.41
N GLN A 23 -7.57 -6.89 -0.97
CA GLN A 23 -6.58 -6.07 -0.26
C GLN A 23 -6.04 -4.95 -1.18
N PHE A 24 -5.85 -5.24 -2.48
CA PHE A 24 -5.43 -4.25 -3.46
C PHE A 24 -6.50 -3.17 -3.66
N ILE A 25 -7.75 -3.57 -3.85
CA ILE A 25 -8.89 -2.64 -3.99
C ILE A 25 -9.03 -1.76 -2.75
N GLU A 26 -8.88 -2.34 -1.56
CA GLU A 26 -8.95 -1.58 -0.31
C GLU A 26 -7.79 -0.58 -0.17
N LEU A 27 -6.57 -0.98 -0.54
CA LEU A 27 -5.42 -0.10 -0.56
C LEU A 27 -5.59 1.06 -1.54
N GLU A 28 -6.02 0.78 -2.77
CA GLU A 28 -6.28 1.80 -3.77
C GLU A 28 -7.38 2.77 -3.31
N GLY A 29 -8.48 2.24 -2.77
CA GLY A 29 -9.57 3.05 -2.22
C GLY A 29 -9.11 3.96 -1.09
N ALA A 30 -8.36 3.43 -0.11
CA ALA A 30 -7.86 4.22 1.01
C ALA A 30 -6.93 5.35 0.59
N LEU A 31 -6.07 5.11 -0.41
CA LEU A 31 -5.16 6.13 -0.93
C LEU A 31 -5.91 7.20 -1.74
N LEU A 32 -6.86 6.80 -2.60
CA LEU A 32 -7.70 7.74 -3.35
C LEU A 32 -8.56 8.61 -2.42
N ASP A 33 -9.15 8.01 -1.38
CA ASP A 33 -9.91 8.75 -0.37
C ASP A 33 -9.03 9.76 0.37
N ALA A 34 -7.79 9.40 0.70
CA ALA A 34 -6.86 10.33 1.34
C ALA A 34 -6.49 11.51 0.43
N ILE A 35 -6.28 11.25 -0.87
CA ILE A 35 -6.06 12.31 -1.86
C ILE A 35 -7.27 13.24 -1.93
N TRP A 36 -8.48 12.69 -2.05
CA TRP A 36 -9.72 13.48 -2.12
C TRP A 36 -9.98 14.29 -0.85
N GLN A 37 -9.79 13.71 0.33
CA GLN A 37 -10.00 14.39 1.61
C GLN A 37 -9.00 15.51 1.88
N SER A 38 -7.83 15.44 1.25
CA SER A 38 -6.77 16.45 1.38
C SER A 38 -6.90 17.61 0.38
N ASP A 39 -7.93 17.62 -0.47
CA ASP A 39 -8.01 18.52 -1.63
C ASP A 39 -6.71 18.46 -2.47
N GLU A 40 -6.17 17.25 -2.67
CA GLU A 40 -4.91 16.97 -3.38
C GLU A 40 -3.64 17.59 -2.75
N GLN A 41 -3.70 18.04 -1.49
CA GLN A 41 -2.53 18.61 -0.78
C GLN A 41 -1.72 17.58 0.02
N ILE A 42 -2.15 16.31 0.06
CA ILE A 42 -1.41 15.24 0.72
C ILE A 42 -0.07 14.97 0.02
N SER A 43 0.99 14.82 0.81
CA SER A 43 2.31 14.48 0.27
C SER A 43 2.45 13.00 -0.06
N ASP A 44 3.34 12.66 -1.00
CA ASP A 44 3.70 11.27 -1.31
C ASP A 44 4.13 10.50 -0.04
N ASP A 45 4.88 11.14 0.86
CA ASP A 45 5.31 10.55 2.14
C ASP A 45 4.12 10.20 3.06
N GLU A 46 3.06 11.00 3.05
CA GLU A 46 1.85 10.73 3.82
C GLU A 46 1.03 9.60 3.20
N LEU A 47 0.91 9.55 1.87
CA LEU A 47 0.31 8.43 1.17
C LEU A 47 1.06 7.12 1.41
N VAL A 48 2.39 7.16 1.39
CA VAL A 48 3.23 5.99 1.70
C VAL A 48 2.97 5.53 3.14
N LYS A 49 2.89 6.44 4.12
CA LYS A 49 2.57 6.07 5.52
C LYS A 49 1.20 5.40 5.65
N ILE A 50 0.19 5.89 4.93
CA ILE A 50 -1.15 5.30 4.90
C ILE A 50 -1.08 3.89 4.30
N GLY A 51 -0.43 3.75 3.14
CA GLY A 51 -0.29 2.47 2.47
C GLY A 51 0.47 1.43 3.30
N VAL A 52 1.59 1.80 3.91
CA VAL A 52 2.37 0.92 4.79
C VAL A 52 1.55 0.46 5.99
N LYS A 53 0.79 1.36 6.62
CA LYS A 53 -0.06 1.01 7.76
C LYS A 53 -1.11 -0.02 7.38
N LEU A 54 -1.72 0.12 6.20
CA LEU A 54 -2.72 -0.80 5.71
C LEU A 54 -2.12 -2.17 5.34
N ILE A 55 -0.96 -2.17 4.68
CA ILE A 55 -0.23 -3.40 4.33
C ILE A 55 0.17 -4.18 5.59
N ASN A 56 0.62 -3.50 6.64
CA ASN A 56 0.91 -4.18 7.91
C ASN A 56 -0.33 -4.82 8.52
N ARG A 57 -1.50 -4.18 8.43
CA ARG A 57 -2.76 -4.77 8.89
C ARG A 57 -3.12 -6.04 8.09
N PHE A 58 -2.95 -6.00 6.77
CA PHE A 58 -3.15 -7.18 5.93
C PHE A 58 -2.22 -8.34 6.28
N LEU A 59 -0.95 -8.03 6.57
CA LEU A 59 0.02 -9.03 6.99
C LEU A 59 -0.35 -9.67 8.34
N GLU A 60 -0.85 -8.88 9.30
CA GLU A 60 -1.34 -9.39 10.59
C GLU A 60 -2.59 -10.26 10.41
N GLU A 61 -3.55 -9.83 9.58
CA GLU A 61 -4.77 -10.60 9.25
C GLU A 61 -4.43 -11.93 8.56
N ASP A 62 -3.49 -11.93 7.61
CA ASP A 62 -3.03 -13.13 6.90
C ASP A 62 -2.29 -14.12 7.84
N GLU A 63 -1.60 -13.63 8.88
CA GLU A 63 -0.96 -14.46 9.91
C GLU A 63 -1.97 -15.07 10.90
N GLU A 64 -3.07 -14.37 11.21
CA GLU A 64 -4.13 -14.88 12.08
C GLU A 64 -5.02 -15.94 11.40
N GLU A 65 -5.12 -15.92 10.07
CA GLU A 65 -5.88 -16.89 9.28
C GLU A 65 -5.10 -18.18 8.90
N ALA A 66 -3.80 -18.25 9.18
CA ALA A 66 -2.89 -19.36 8.82
C ALA A 66 -2.76 -20.45 9.91
#